data_AF-A0A4Q4WKW4-F1
#
_entry.id   AF-A0A4Q4WKW4-F1
#
_cell.length_a   1.000
_cell.length_b   1.000
_cell.length_c   1.000
_cell.angle_alpha   90.00
_cell.angle_beta   90.00
_cell.angle_gamma   90.00
#
_symmetry.space_group_name_H-M   'P 1'
#
loop_
_entity.id
_entity.type
_entity.pdbx_description
1 polymer ?
#
loop_
_entity_poly.entity_id
_entity_poly.type
_entity_poly.pdbx_seq_one_letter_code
_entity_poly.pdbx_strand_id
1 'polypeptide(L)'
;MEYDDRVLEYYPQPCERRFEFIDAATGEIHSHRHIPDFLTIREDGFTLEEWKSETKLERLAERYPYRYVKERDGLWRSPQIEEQLAELGIHYRICSDAAISRRRVENLLYLEDYFHPAAAPCPEDALAVLRAALKEHGYLSFSQLQAAPYELSADHLNKAIADKLVVTDLDRETLAEKRLFRLYRDEVLRDFTLAHTSERRVPMLGRFQLDIANGTKFEFDGKELTMVLVGEEAVVCNDESGSSTTLAREWLISALEFPFA
;
A
#
# COMPACT_ATOMS: atom_id res chain seq x y z
N MET A 1 -9.92 7.63 -8.34
CA MET A 1 -11.23 8.31 -8.27
C MET A 1 -12.36 7.31 -8.36
N GLU A 2 -12.45 6.50 -9.41
CA GLU A 2 -13.50 5.47 -9.59
C GLU A 2 -13.59 4.45 -8.43
N TYR A 3 -12.49 4.25 -7.69
CA TYR A 3 -12.41 3.31 -6.56
C TYR A 3 -12.19 4.01 -5.20
N ASP A 4 -12.43 5.33 -5.09
CA ASP A 4 -12.40 6.05 -3.81
C ASP A 4 -13.83 6.20 -3.28
N ASP A 5 -14.18 5.43 -2.25
CA ASP A 5 -15.56 5.34 -1.72
C ASP A 5 -16.08 6.67 -1.14
N ARG A 6 -15.23 7.70 -1.04
CA ARG A 6 -15.60 9.06 -0.62
C ARG A 6 -16.08 9.94 -1.77
N VAL A 7 -15.92 9.50 -3.03
CA VAL A 7 -16.39 10.24 -4.21
C VAL A 7 -17.80 9.79 -4.57
N LEU A 8 -18.76 10.70 -4.41
CA LEU A 8 -20.16 10.48 -4.75
C LEU A 8 -20.36 10.52 -6.27
N GLU A 9 -19.79 11.54 -6.92
CA GLU A 9 -19.88 11.75 -8.37
C GLU A 9 -18.58 12.37 -8.89
N TYR A 10 -18.26 12.13 -10.16
CA TYR A 10 -17.18 12.83 -10.85
C TYR A 10 -17.55 13.17 -12.29
N TYR A 11 -17.06 14.30 -12.76
CA TYR A 11 -17.34 14.84 -14.10
C TYR A 11 -16.03 15.20 -14.80
N PRO A 12 -15.70 14.56 -15.94
CA PRO A 12 -14.50 14.92 -16.70
C PRO A 12 -14.67 16.26 -17.41
N GLN A 13 -13.60 17.06 -17.43
CA GLN A 13 -13.53 18.36 -18.12
C GLN A 13 -14.76 19.26 -17.85
N PRO A 14 -15.09 19.51 -16.58
CA PRO A 14 -16.41 20.00 -16.15
C PRO A 14 -16.72 21.42 -16.63
N CYS A 15 -15.69 22.25 -16.79
CA CYS A 15 -15.85 23.64 -17.18
C CYS A 15 -14.54 24.23 -17.71
N GLU A 16 -14.67 25.30 -18.49
CA GLU A 16 -13.57 26.19 -18.83
C GLU A 16 -13.65 27.47 -17.98
N ARG A 17 -12.58 27.79 -17.28
CA ARG A 17 -12.47 29.00 -16.43
C ARG A 17 -11.22 29.78 -16.78
N ARG A 18 -11.32 31.11 -16.72
CA ARG A 18 -10.17 32.02 -16.83
C ARG A 18 -9.71 32.37 -15.42
N PHE A 19 -8.41 32.22 -15.17
CA PHE A 19 -7.75 32.59 -13.92
C PHE A 19 -6.72 33.68 -14.18
N GLU A 20 -6.59 34.60 -13.23
CA GLU A 20 -5.56 35.62 -13.21
C GLU A 20 -4.47 35.24 -12.19
N PHE A 21 -3.23 35.58 -12.50
CA PHE A 21 -2.07 35.27 -11.68
C PHE A 21 -1.20 36.51 -11.58
N ILE A 22 -0.73 36.81 -10.39
CA ILE A 22 0.25 37.84 -10.12
C ILE A 22 1.58 37.15 -9.85
N ASP A 23 2.61 37.50 -10.62
CA ASP A 23 3.98 37.09 -10.31
C ASP A 23 4.53 38.00 -9.20
N ALA A 24 4.73 37.45 -8.00
CA ALA A 24 5.22 38.22 -6.86
C ALA A 24 6.65 38.75 -7.05
N ALA A 25 7.46 38.15 -7.93
CA ALA A 25 8.83 38.58 -8.20
C ALA A 25 8.90 39.77 -9.17
N THR A 26 8.01 39.82 -10.16
CA THR A 26 8.03 40.84 -11.22
C THR A 26 6.89 41.86 -11.11
N GLY A 27 5.80 41.51 -10.43
CA GLY A 27 4.54 42.26 -10.38
C GLY A 27 3.67 42.10 -11.64
N GLU A 28 4.08 41.27 -12.59
CA GLU A 28 3.32 41.06 -13.83
C GLU A 28 2.03 40.29 -13.57
N ILE A 29 0.97 40.66 -14.30
CA ILE A 29 -0.32 39.96 -14.29
C ILE A 29 -0.40 39.06 -15.52
N HIS A 30 -0.57 37.77 -15.29
CA HIS A 30 -0.80 36.77 -16.31
C HIS A 30 -2.24 36.27 -16.25
N SER A 31 -2.77 35.87 -17.41
CA SER A 31 -4.11 35.30 -17.50
C SER A 31 -4.05 33.99 -18.27
N HIS A 32 -4.69 32.95 -17.72
CA HIS A 32 -4.72 31.63 -18.35
C HIS A 32 -6.13 31.04 -18.33
N ARG A 33 -6.50 30.44 -19.46
CA ARG A 33 -7.74 29.69 -19.59
C ARG A 33 -7.45 28.23 -19.27
N HIS A 34 -8.22 27.69 -18.34
CA HIS A 34 -7.97 26.39 -17.73
C HIS A 34 -9.25 25.55 -17.77
N ILE A 35 -9.09 24.30 -18.20
CA ILE A 35 -10.10 23.25 -18.08
C ILE A 35 -9.50 22.24 -17.10
N PRO A 36 -10.03 22.12 -15.88
CA PRO A 36 -9.62 21.06 -14.95
C PRO A 36 -9.94 19.68 -15.53
N ASP A 37 -9.12 18.68 -15.23
CA ASP A 37 -9.38 17.31 -15.69
C ASP A 37 -10.68 16.73 -15.13
N PHE A 38 -10.99 16.99 -13.85
CA PHE A 38 -12.21 16.50 -13.20
C PHE A 38 -12.82 17.50 -12.22
N LEU A 39 -14.14 17.41 -12.04
CA LEU A 39 -14.85 17.83 -10.84
C LEU A 39 -15.19 16.58 -10.03
N THR A 40 -14.82 16.52 -8.76
CA THR A 40 -15.27 15.49 -7.82
C THR A 40 -16.22 16.07 -6.79
N ILE A 41 -17.31 15.35 -6.54
CA ILE A 41 -18.29 15.66 -5.50
C ILE A 41 -18.11 14.65 -4.38
N ARG A 42 -17.94 15.14 -3.16
CA ARG A 42 -17.71 14.38 -1.94
C ARG A 42 -18.60 14.91 -0.83
N GLU A 43 -18.68 14.21 0.30
CA GLU A 43 -19.42 14.68 1.47
C GLU A 43 -18.89 16.02 2.02
N ASP A 44 -17.59 16.29 1.83
CA ASP A 44 -16.92 17.53 2.26
C ASP A 44 -16.99 18.66 1.22
N GLY A 45 -17.58 18.42 0.03
CA GLY A 45 -17.90 19.46 -0.94
C GLY A 45 -17.44 19.19 -2.38
N PHE A 46 -17.20 20.27 -3.13
CA PHE A 46 -16.84 20.24 -4.55
C PHE A 46 -15.35 20.48 -4.72
N THR A 47 -14.66 19.62 -5.47
CA THR A 47 -13.23 19.78 -5.77
C THR A 47 -12.96 19.70 -7.27
N LEU A 48 -12.33 20.74 -7.82
CA LEU A 48 -11.74 20.68 -9.15
C LEU A 48 -10.34 20.07 -9.05
N GLU A 49 -10.11 19.00 -9.80
CA GLU A 49 -8.87 18.23 -9.78
C GLU A 49 -8.14 18.34 -11.12
N GLU A 50 -6.84 18.58 -11.04
CA GLU A 50 -5.96 18.68 -12.19
C GLU A 50 -4.83 17.67 -12.09
N TRP A 51 -4.66 16.82 -13.11
CA TRP A 51 -3.69 15.73 -13.13
C TRP A 51 -2.51 16.05 -14.06
N LYS A 52 -1.31 15.95 -13.51
CA LYS A 52 -0.06 16.09 -14.28
C LYS A 52 0.98 15.12 -13.76
N SER A 53 1.92 14.71 -14.61
CA SER A 53 3.07 13.96 -14.10
C SER A 53 3.94 14.83 -13.20
N GLU A 54 4.59 14.22 -12.22
CA GLU A 54 5.51 14.89 -11.30
C GLU A 54 6.57 15.69 -12.05
N THR A 55 7.20 15.03 -13.04
CA THR A 55 8.23 15.64 -13.91
C THR A 55 7.72 16.83 -14.71
N LYS A 56 6.42 16.86 -15.07
CA LYS A 56 5.80 18.00 -15.77
C LYS A 56 5.54 19.13 -14.80
N LEU A 57 5.12 18.83 -13.57
CA LEU A 57 4.89 19.82 -12.52
C LEU A 57 6.19 20.53 -12.12
N GLU A 58 7.30 19.79 -11.97
CA GLU A 58 8.62 20.38 -11.69
C GLU A 58 9.02 21.42 -12.75
N ARG A 59 8.92 21.06 -14.03
CA ARG A 59 9.21 21.99 -15.14
C ARG A 59 8.26 23.19 -15.17
N LEU A 60 6.99 22.98 -14.82
CA LEU A 60 5.99 24.05 -14.78
C LEU A 60 6.20 24.99 -13.60
N ALA A 61 6.70 24.50 -12.47
CA ALA A 61 7.03 25.32 -11.31
C ALA A 61 8.27 26.19 -11.55
N GLU A 62 9.28 25.67 -12.26
CA GLU A 62 10.42 26.48 -12.71
C GLU A 62 9.99 27.60 -13.67
N ARG A 63 9.07 27.29 -14.59
CA ARG A 63 8.63 28.23 -15.63
C ARG A 63 7.56 29.22 -15.16
N TYR A 64 6.67 28.78 -14.26
CA TYR A 64 5.52 29.53 -13.76
C TYR A 64 5.41 29.38 -12.23
N PRO A 65 6.40 29.90 -11.47
CA PRO A 65 6.47 29.72 -10.02
C PRO A 65 5.29 30.36 -9.28
N TYR A 66 4.66 31.37 -9.89
CA TYR A 66 3.44 32.00 -9.38
C TYR A 66 2.20 31.11 -9.44
N ARG A 67 2.24 30.03 -10.24
CA ARG A 67 1.09 29.14 -10.47
C ARG A 67 1.27 27.76 -9.85
N TYR A 68 2.47 27.18 -9.90
CA TYR A 68 2.72 25.83 -9.41
C TYR A 68 3.72 25.88 -8.27
N VAL A 69 3.27 25.50 -7.08
CA VAL A 69 4.09 25.50 -5.86
C VAL A 69 4.16 24.09 -5.32
N LYS A 70 5.38 23.59 -5.09
CA LYS A 70 5.60 22.34 -4.35
C LYS A 70 5.76 22.68 -2.88
N GLU A 71 4.84 22.18 -2.07
CA GLU A 71 4.87 22.37 -0.62
C GLU A 71 5.89 21.44 0.04
N ARG A 72 6.21 21.71 1.31
CA ARG A 72 7.20 20.94 2.08
C ARG A 72 6.81 19.47 2.30
N ASP A 73 5.51 19.19 2.30
CA ASP A 73 4.95 17.84 2.38
C ASP A 73 4.99 17.09 1.03
N GLY A 74 5.49 17.74 -0.02
CA GLY A 74 5.59 17.18 -1.37
C GLY A 74 4.31 17.36 -2.20
N LEU A 75 3.26 17.99 -1.67
CA LEU A 75 2.03 18.24 -2.41
C LEU A 75 2.19 19.43 -3.36
N TRP A 76 1.49 19.34 -4.49
CA TRP A 76 1.44 20.42 -5.47
C TRP A 76 0.21 21.30 -5.24
N ARG A 77 0.43 22.61 -5.24
CA ARG A 77 -0.63 23.61 -5.04
C ARG A 77 -0.61 24.68 -6.12
N SER A 78 -1.76 25.34 -6.25
CA SER A 78 -1.90 26.57 -7.03
C SER A 78 -2.64 27.61 -6.18
N PRO A 79 -1.94 28.29 -5.25
CA PRO A 79 -2.57 29.13 -4.24
C PRO A 79 -3.52 30.19 -4.81
N GLN A 80 -3.13 30.79 -5.94
CA GLN A 80 -3.94 31.83 -6.58
C GLN A 80 -5.22 31.27 -7.23
N ILE A 81 -5.19 30.04 -7.76
CA ILE A 81 -6.41 29.36 -8.25
C ILE A 81 -7.31 29.00 -7.08
N GLU A 82 -6.72 28.46 -6.00
CA GLU A 82 -7.43 28.06 -4.79
C GLU A 82 -8.15 29.27 -4.16
N GLU A 83 -7.49 30.42 -4.07
CA GLU A 83 -8.09 31.67 -3.57
C GLU A 83 -9.26 32.14 -4.44
N GLN A 84 -9.09 32.15 -5.77
CA GLN A 84 -10.15 32.53 -6.71
C GLN A 84 -11.37 31.59 -6.69
N LEU A 85 -11.18 30.32 -6.31
CA LEU A 85 -12.27 29.34 -6.21
C LEU A 85 -12.88 29.25 -4.81
N ALA A 86 -12.15 29.66 -3.77
CA ALA A 86 -12.64 29.67 -2.40
C ALA A 86 -13.90 30.53 -2.24
N GLU A 87 -14.01 31.65 -2.96
CA GLU A 87 -15.22 32.49 -2.97
C GLU A 87 -16.47 31.76 -3.48
N LEU A 88 -16.28 30.73 -4.31
CA LEU A 88 -17.35 29.87 -4.84
C LEU A 88 -17.62 28.64 -3.96
N GLY A 89 -16.86 28.46 -2.87
CA GLY A 89 -16.90 27.24 -2.06
C GLY A 89 -16.37 26.01 -2.80
N ILE A 90 -15.52 26.20 -3.81
CA ILE A 90 -14.94 25.12 -4.61
C ILE A 90 -13.48 24.95 -4.22
N HIS A 91 -13.10 23.73 -3.86
CA HIS A 91 -11.71 23.37 -3.65
C HIS A 91 -10.99 23.13 -4.97
N TYR A 92 -9.68 23.34 -4.99
CA TYR A 92 -8.84 23.03 -6.14
C TYR A 92 -7.63 22.22 -5.69
N ARG A 93 -7.33 21.14 -6.43
CA ARG A 93 -6.22 20.24 -6.12
C ARG A 93 -5.45 19.88 -7.37
N ILE A 94 -4.13 19.89 -7.25
CA ILE A 94 -3.24 19.30 -8.25
C ILE A 94 -2.85 17.91 -7.79
N CYS A 95 -3.12 16.92 -8.63
CA CYS A 95 -2.77 15.53 -8.42
C CYS A 95 -1.58 15.18 -9.31
N SER A 96 -0.60 14.51 -8.72
CA SER A 96 0.57 13.98 -9.42
C SER A 96 0.42 12.47 -9.63
N ASP A 97 1.05 11.94 -10.68
CA ASP A 97 1.23 10.48 -10.81
C ASP A 97 2.04 9.87 -9.67
N ALA A 98 2.87 10.67 -8.98
CA ALA A 98 3.55 10.28 -7.74
C ALA A 98 2.57 10.01 -6.57
N ALA A 99 1.35 10.55 -6.62
CA ALA A 99 0.31 10.28 -5.62
C ALA A 99 -0.45 8.96 -5.91
N ILE A 100 -0.29 8.38 -7.09
CA ILE A 100 -0.88 7.08 -7.41
C ILE A 100 0.06 6.01 -6.87
N SER A 101 -0.42 5.19 -5.92
CA SER A 101 0.35 4.01 -5.51
C SER A 101 0.57 3.11 -6.73
N ARG A 102 1.83 3.00 -7.18
CA ARG A 102 2.22 2.05 -8.23
C ARG A 102 1.74 0.64 -7.87
N ARG A 103 1.77 0.31 -6.58
CA ARG A 103 1.26 -0.96 -6.07
C ARG A 103 -0.24 -1.12 -6.32
N ARG A 104 -1.04 -0.08 -6.10
CA ARG A 104 -2.47 -0.10 -6.42
C ARG A 104 -2.71 -0.34 -7.89
N VAL A 105 -1.95 0.31 -8.78
CA VAL A 105 -2.07 0.06 -10.23
C VAL A 105 -1.76 -1.40 -10.58
N GLU A 106 -0.65 -1.94 -10.08
CA GLU A 106 -0.26 -3.33 -10.29
C GLU A 106 -1.33 -4.31 -9.78
N ASN A 107 -1.91 -4.04 -8.61
CA ASN A 107 -2.94 -4.87 -8.01
C ASN A 107 -4.30 -4.76 -8.74
N LEU A 108 -4.66 -3.59 -9.26
CA LEU A 108 -5.87 -3.42 -10.07
C LEU A 108 -5.73 -4.14 -11.41
N LEU A 109 -4.54 -4.09 -12.04
CA LEU A 109 -4.25 -4.87 -13.24
C LEU A 109 -4.29 -6.38 -12.96
N TYR A 110 -3.79 -6.82 -11.80
CA TYR A 110 -3.91 -8.23 -11.36
C TYR A 110 -5.38 -8.69 -11.27
N LEU A 111 -6.31 -7.79 -10.96
CA LEU A 111 -7.74 -8.06 -10.81
C LEU A 111 -8.58 -7.76 -12.07
N GLU A 112 -7.96 -7.34 -13.18
CA GLU A 112 -8.65 -6.82 -14.36
C GLU A 112 -9.77 -7.75 -14.86
N ASP A 113 -9.47 -9.04 -15.03
CA ASP A 113 -10.43 -10.04 -15.51
C ASP A 113 -11.64 -10.21 -14.57
N TYR A 114 -11.49 -9.92 -13.28
CA TYR A 114 -12.55 -10.06 -12.27
C TYR A 114 -13.47 -8.84 -12.17
N PHE A 115 -13.05 -7.68 -12.67
CA PHE A 115 -13.90 -6.49 -12.80
C PHE A 115 -14.88 -6.57 -13.96
N HIS A 116 -14.67 -7.48 -14.91
CA HIS A 116 -15.55 -7.61 -16.06
C HIS A 116 -16.98 -7.97 -15.61
N PRO A 117 -18.04 -7.31 -16.13
CA PRO A 117 -19.43 -7.59 -15.71
C PRO A 117 -19.89 -9.03 -15.96
N ALA A 118 -19.24 -9.73 -16.90
CA ALA A 118 -19.51 -11.14 -17.19
C ALA A 118 -18.66 -12.13 -16.36
N ALA A 119 -17.75 -11.64 -15.50
CA ALA A 119 -17.01 -12.50 -14.59
C ALA A 119 -17.98 -13.18 -13.61
N ALA A 120 -17.80 -14.48 -13.38
CA ALA A 120 -18.66 -15.22 -12.47
C ALA A 120 -18.59 -14.60 -11.06
N PRO A 121 -19.72 -14.42 -10.37
CA PRO A 121 -19.72 -13.91 -9.00
C PRO A 121 -19.09 -14.93 -8.05
N CYS A 122 -18.58 -14.44 -6.91
CA CYS A 122 -18.15 -15.32 -5.83
C CYS A 122 -19.38 -16.04 -5.23
N PRO A 123 -19.40 -17.38 -5.17
CA PRO A 123 -20.51 -18.13 -4.58
C PRO A 123 -20.76 -17.77 -3.11
N GLU A 124 -22.02 -17.73 -2.68
CA GLU A 124 -22.37 -17.28 -1.32
C GLU A 124 -21.88 -18.26 -0.24
N ASP A 125 -21.76 -19.55 -0.53
CA ASP A 125 -21.15 -20.55 0.34
C ASP A 125 -19.64 -20.28 0.54
N ALA A 126 -18.92 -19.95 -0.52
CA ALA A 126 -17.52 -19.54 -0.45
C ALA A 126 -17.35 -18.24 0.35
N LEU A 127 -18.24 -17.25 0.15
CA LEU A 127 -18.27 -16.02 0.94
C LEU A 127 -18.58 -16.29 2.41
N ALA A 128 -19.49 -17.21 2.72
CA ALA A 128 -19.82 -17.58 4.09
C ALA A 128 -18.61 -18.21 4.81
N VAL A 129 -17.88 -19.11 4.14
CA VAL A 129 -16.63 -19.68 4.66
C VAL A 129 -15.57 -18.60 4.88
N LEU A 130 -15.36 -17.72 3.90
CA LEU A 130 -14.41 -16.60 4.00
C LEU A 130 -14.74 -15.70 5.21
N ARG A 131 -16.01 -15.28 5.33
CA ARG A 131 -16.47 -14.43 6.44
C ARG A 131 -16.31 -15.12 7.79
N ALA A 132 -16.61 -16.41 7.88
CA ALA A 132 -16.42 -17.18 9.11
C ALA A 132 -14.94 -17.25 9.51
N ALA A 133 -14.06 -17.58 8.56
CA ALA A 133 -12.62 -17.67 8.79
C ALA A 133 -12.03 -16.33 9.26
N LEU A 134 -12.40 -15.22 8.60
CA LEU A 134 -11.94 -13.88 8.98
C LEU A 134 -12.58 -13.40 10.29
N LYS A 135 -13.80 -13.82 10.61
CA LYS A 135 -14.41 -13.51 11.91
C LYS A 135 -13.67 -14.19 13.06
N GLU A 136 -13.19 -15.42 12.85
CA GLU A 136 -12.44 -16.19 13.84
C GLU A 136 -11.02 -15.67 14.02
N HIS A 137 -10.26 -15.49 12.93
CA HIS A 137 -8.84 -15.15 13.00
C HIS A 137 -8.55 -13.64 12.88
N GLY A 138 -9.53 -12.84 12.47
CA GLY A 138 -9.36 -11.43 12.15
C GLY A 138 -8.79 -11.20 10.75
N TYR A 139 -7.65 -11.81 10.44
CA TYR A 139 -7.04 -11.76 9.11
C TYR A 139 -6.38 -13.11 8.76
N LEU A 140 -6.29 -13.41 7.46
CA LEU A 140 -5.57 -14.57 6.92
C LEU A 140 -4.88 -14.20 5.62
N SER A 141 -3.77 -14.86 5.28
CA SER A 141 -3.17 -14.71 3.96
C SER A 141 -4.02 -15.39 2.90
N PHE A 142 -3.91 -14.93 1.66
CA PHE A 142 -4.62 -15.55 0.53
C PHE A 142 -4.30 -17.04 0.43
N SER A 143 -3.03 -17.42 0.57
CA SER A 143 -2.61 -18.82 0.54
C SER A 143 -3.18 -19.68 1.68
N GLN A 144 -3.41 -19.11 2.87
CA GLN A 144 -4.03 -19.83 3.98
C GLN A 144 -5.50 -20.14 3.69
N LEU A 145 -6.21 -19.21 3.06
CA LEU A 145 -7.60 -19.40 2.64
C LEU A 145 -7.76 -20.41 1.51
N GLN A 146 -6.72 -20.60 0.69
CA GLN A 146 -6.70 -21.65 -0.33
C GLN A 146 -6.37 -23.05 0.22
N ALA A 147 -5.74 -23.13 1.39
CA ALA A 147 -5.35 -24.38 2.02
C ALA A 147 -6.49 -24.95 2.88
N ALA A 148 -6.35 -26.22 3.28
CA ALA A 148 -7.23 -26.81 4.29
C ALA A 148 -7.16 -25.99 5.60
N PRO A 149 -8.30 -25.80 6.30
CA PRO A 149 -9.60 -26.41 6.07
C PRO A 149 -10.53 -25.62 5.14
N TYR A 150 -10.10 -24.48 4.61
CA TYR A 150 -10.98 -23.53 3.90
C TYR A 150 -11.14 -23.85 2.41
N GLU A 151 -10.05 -24.29 1.76
CA GLU A 151 -10.03 -24.77 0.37
C GLU A 151 -10.72 -23.81 -0.64
N LEU A 152 -10.64 -22.50 -0.39
CA LEU A 152 -11.30 -21.50 -1.24
C LEU A 152 -10.55 -21.36 -2.58
N SER A 153 -11.32 -21.32 -3.67
CA SER A 153 -10.78 -21.09 -5.01
C SER A 153 -10.11 -19.71 -5.11
N ALA A 154 -9.00 -19.64 -5.85
CA ALA A 154 -8.36 -18.37 -6.17
C ALA A 154 -9.32 -17.42 -6.89
N ASP A 155 -10.16 -17.94 -7.79
CA ASP A 155 -11.12 -17.12 -8.54
C ASP A 155 -12.19 -16.55 -7.63
N HIS A 156 -12.67 -17.32 -6.66
CA HIS A 156 -13.65 -16.86 -5.68
C HIS A 156 -13.07 -15.75 -4.79
N LEU A 157 -11.83 -15.92 -4.32
CA LEU A 157 -11.15 -14.92 -3.51
C LEU A 157 -10.85 -13.64 -4.31
N ASN A 158 -10.29 -13.77 -5.51
CA ASN A 158 -10.01 -12.63 -6.39
C ASN A 158 -11.30 -11.88 -6.76
N LYS A 159 -12.38 -12.60 -7.05
CA LYS A 159 -13.69 -11.99 -7.30
C LYS A 159 -14.23 -11.27 -6.08
N ALA A 160 -14.12 -11.86 -4.88
CA ALA A 160 -14.53 -11.21 -3.65
C ALA A 160 -13.74 -9.92 -3.38
N ILE A 161 -12.45 -9.88 -3.72
CA ILE A 161 -11.63 -8.65 -3.64
C ILE A 161 -12.12 -7.62 -4.65
N ALA A 162 -12.29 -8.01 -5.92
CA ALA A 162 -12.73 -7.12 -6.99
C ALA A 162 -14.10 -6.50 -6.72
N ASP A 163 -15.04 -7.29 -6.20
CA ASP A 163 -16.38 -6.83 -5.84
C ASP A 163 -16.44 -6.13 -4.47
N LYS A 164 -15.29 -5.87 -3.83
CA LYS A 164 -15.16 -5.24 -2.50
C LYS A 164 -15.93 -5.96 -1.39
N LEU A 165 -16.11 -7.28 -1.50
CA LEU A 165 -16.78 -8.12 -0.51
C LEU A 165 -15.87 -8.55 0.64
N VAL A 166 -14.57 -8.30 0.52
CA VAL A 166 -13.53 -8.55 1.53
C VAL A 166 -12.48 -7.44 1.48
N VAL A 167 -11.87 -7.15 2.64
CA VAL A 167 -10.90 -6.07 2.77
C VAL A 167 -9.48 -6.59 2.52
N THR A 168 -8.70 -5.85 1.73
CA THR A 168 -7.26 -6.07 1.51
C THR A 168 -6.56 -4.71 1.34
N ASP A 169 -5.25 -4.65 1.52
CA ASP A 169 -4.48 -3.42 1.26
C ASP A 169 -3.94 -3.41 -0.18
N LEU A 170 -4.66 -2.70 -1.06
CA LEU A 170 -4.24 -2.56 -2.46
C LEU A 170 -3.07 -1.58 -2.63
N ASP A 171 -2.77 -0.74 -1.66
CA ASP A 171 -1.77 0.33 -1.78
C ASP A 171 -0.38 -0.07 -1.32
N ARG A 172 -0.26 -1.07 -0.43
CA ARG A 172 1.04 -1.47 0.15
C ARG A 172 1.39 -2.92 -0.14
N GLU A 173 0.43 -3.84 -0.06
CA GLU A 173 0.66 -5.27 -0.24
C GLU A 173 0.61 -5.66 -1.72
N THR A 174 1.41 -6.65 -2.14
CA THR A 174 1.39 -7.18 -3.52
C THR A 174 0.45 -8.38 -3.63
N LEU A 175 -0.53 -8.31 -4.53
CA LEU A 175 -1.41 -9.46 -4.82
C LEU A 175 -0.68 -10.59 -5.58
N ALA A 176 0.49 -10.31 -6.17
CA ALA A 176 1.29 -11.31 -6.86
C ALA A 176 1.86 -12.37 -5.90
N GLU A 177 2.10 -12.02 -4.63
CA GLU A 177 2.68 -12.92 -3.63
C GLU A 177 1.62 -13.37 -2.62
N LYS A 178 0.85 -14.40 -3.00
CA LYS A 178 -0.29 -14.95 -2.25
C LYS A 178 -0.01 -15.35 -0.79
N ARG A 179 1.25 -15.54 -0.42
CA ARG A 179 1.66 -15.86 0.96
C ARG A 179 1.75 -14.64 1.86
N LEU A 180 2.00 -13.46 1.29
CA LEU A 180 2.35 -12.27 2.04
C LEU A 180 1.16 -11.33 2.25
N PHE A 181 0.30 -11.16 1.24
CA PHE A 181 -0.85 -10.27 1.38
C PHE A 181 -1.99 -10.92 2.14
N ARG A 182 -2.79 -10.09 2.81
CA ARG A 182 -3.79 -10.53 3.77
C ARG A 182 -5.17 -10.03 3.38
N LEU A 183 -6.15 -10.90 3.63
CA LEU A 183 -7.55 -10.52 3.67
C LEU A 183 -7.94 -10.27 5.12
N TYR A 184 -8.67 -9.19 5.35
CA TYR A 184 -9.05 -8.70 6.66
C TYR A 184 -10.57 -8.77 6.83
N ARG A 185 -11.00 -9.02 8.05
CA ARG A 185 -12.42 -9.01 8.43
C ARG A 185 -13.10 -7.66 8.13
N ASP A 186 -12.42 -6.57 8.44
CA ASP A 186 -12.91 -5.21 8.28
C ASP A 186 -11.75 -4.21 8.13
N GLU A 187 -12.08 -2.98 7.72
CA GLU A 187 -11.12 -1.90 7.51
C GLU A 187 -10.43 -1.45 8.80
N VAL A 188 -11.17 -1.44 9.91
CA VAL A 188 -10.64 -1.05 11.22
C VAL A 188 -9.48 -1.96 11.62
N LEU A 189 -9.64 -3.27 11.44
CA LEU A 189 -8.60 -4.25 11.74
C LEU A 189 -7.43 -4.17 10.75
N ARG A 190 -7.69 -3.94 9.46
CA ARG A 190 -6.65 -3.68 8.45
C ARG A 190 -5.79 -2.50 8.90
N ASP A 191 -6.41 -1.37 9.14
CA ASP A 191 -5.72 -0.11 9.46
C ASP A 191 -4.95 -0.21 10.77
N PHE A 192 -5.55 -0.83 11.80
CA PHE A 192 -4.88 -1.13 13.05
C PHE A 192 -3.64 -2.00 12.82
N THR A 193 -3.76 -3.09 12.07
CA THR A 193 -2.67 -4.05 11.82
C THR A 193 -1.54 -3.42 11.01
N LEU A 194 -1.87 -2.61 10.01
CA LEU A 194 -0.89 -1.89 9.18
C LEU A 194 -0.19 -0.77 9.96
N ALA A 195 -0.91 -0.06 10.82
CA ALA A 195 -0.33 0.94 11.72
C ALA A 195 0.68 0.29 12.66
N HIS A 196 0.34 -0.83 13.29
CA HIS A 196 1.24 -1.52 14.22
C HIS A 196 2.41 -2.24 13.52
N THR A 197 2.23 -2.68 12.28
CA THR A 197 3.33 -3.22 11.46
C THR A 197 4.27 -2.12 10.98
N SER A 198 3.74 -0.93 10.70
CA SER A 198 4.53 0.26 10.35
C SER A 198 5.22 0.85 11.58
N GLU A 199 4.57 0.83 12.75
CA GLU A 199 5.15 1.23 14.04
C GLU A 199 6.15 0.21 14.56
N ARG A 200 6.11 -1.07 14.15
CA ARG A 200 7.23 -2.00 14.31
C ARG A 200 8.49 -1.58 13.54
N ARG A 201 8.46 -0.47 12.79
CA ARG A 201 9.63 0.38 12.57
C ARG A 201 9.83 1.34 13.75
N VAL A 202 9.95 0.79 14.97
CA VAL A 202 10.43 1.54 16.15
C VAL A 202 11.93 1.79 15.94
N PRO A 203 12.48 2.94 16.37
CA PRO A 203 13.91 3.25 16.29
C PRO A 203 14.77 2.11 16.81
N MET A 204 15.97 1.96 16.23
CA MET A 204 17.05 1.09 16.69
C MET A 204 17.15 1.01 18.23
N LEU A 205 16.45 0.07 18.85
CA LEU A 205 16.69 -0.39 20.21
C LEU A 205 15.96 -1.72 20.42
N GLY A 206 16.74 -2.80 20.38
CA GLY A 206 16.36 -4.08 20.97
C GLY A 206 15.46 -4.98 20.13
N ARG A 207 15.74 -5.16 18.83
CA ARG A 207 15.52 -6.50 18.27
C ARG A 207 16.35 -7.46 19.14
N PHE A 208 15.80 -8.63 19.49
CA PHE A 208 16.62 -9.77 19.86
C PHE A 208 17.63 -9.96 18.71
N GLN A 209 18.81 -9.36 18.85
CA GLN A 209 19.94 -9.69 18.01
C GLN A 209 20.31 -11.09 18.48
N LEU A 210 19.95 -12.09 17.68
CA LEU A 210 20.77 -13.28 17.66
C LEU A 210 22.16 -12.78 17.26
N ASP A 211 23.05 -12.70 18.23
CA ASP A 211 24.44 -12.41 17.97
C ASP A 211 24.98 -13.66 17.29
N ILE A 212 25.02 -13.65 15.95
CA ILE A 212 25.63 -14.72 15.15
C ILE A 212 27.15 -14.55 15.32
N ALA A 213 27.61 -14.87 16.52
CA ALA A 213 28.97 -14.71 16.98
C ALA A 213 29.52 -16.08 17.37
N ASN A 214 30.83 -16.24 17.20
CA ASN A 214 31.55 -17.42 17.66
C ASN A 214 31.33 -17.60 19.18
N GLY A 215 30.93 -18.81 19.58
CA GLY A 215 30.65 -19.18 20.97
C GLY A 215 29.17 -19.10 21.37
N THR A 216 28.27 -18.67 20.48
CA THR A 216 26.83 -18.62 20.76
C THR A 216 26.24 -20.04 20.85
N LYS A 217 25.41 -20.28 21.86
CA LYS A 217 24.78 -21.59 22.14
C LYS A 217 23.28 -21.56 21.90
N PHE A 218 22.74 -22.63 21.31
CA PHE A 218 21.30 -22.80 21.08
C PHE A 218 20.92 -24.29 21.07
N GLU A 219 19.66 -24.60 21.32
CA GLU A 219 19.15 -25.98 21.29
C GLU A 219 18.51 -26.28 19.93
N PHE A 220 18.86 -27.43 19.33
CA PHE A 220 18.27 -27.91 18.09
C PHE A 220 18.14 -29.44 18.12
N ASP A 221 16.94 -29.95 17.82
CA ASP A 221 16.61 -31.39 17.84
C ASP A 221 17.00 -32.08 19.16
N GLY A 222 16.79 -31.38 20.29
CA GLY A 222 17.13 -31.85 21.64
C GLY A 222 18.62 -31.89 21.96
N LYS A 223 19.47 -31.24 21.15
CA LYS A 223 20.92 -31.13 21.37
C LYS A 223 21.34 -29.66 21.52
N GLU A 224 22.19 -29.37 22.49
CA GLU A 224 22.85 -28.08 22.59
C GLU A 224 23.97 -27.99 21.53
N LEU A 225 23.89 -26.96 20.69
CA LEU A 225 24.86 -26.65 19.66
C LEU A 225 25.57 -25.33 19.98
N THR A 226 26.88 -25.30 19.78
CA THR A 226 27.72 -24.10 19.92
C THR A 226 28.26 -23.67 18.56
N MET A 227 28.08 -22.41 18.17
CA MET A 227 28.57 -21.86 16.90
C MET A 227 30.08 -21.66 16.94
N VAL A 228 30.83 -22.32 16.04
CA VAL A 228 32.30 -22.31 16.02
C VAL A 228 32.85 -21.54 14.82
N LEU A 229 32.13 -21.53 13.70
CA LEU A 229 32.49 -20.75 12.52
C LEU A 229 31.25 -20.13 11.90
N VAL A 230 31.31 -18.83 11.63
CA VAL A 230 30.23 -18.07 10.99
C VAL A 230 30.73 -17.62 9.63
N GLY A 231 30.21 -18.22 8.56
CA GLY A 231 30.42 -17.78 7.19
C GLY A 231 29.21 -17.01 6.65
N GLU A 232 29.35 -16.44 5.45
CA GLU A 232 28.28 -15.67 4.81
C GLU A 232 27.09 -16.54 4.39
N GLU A 233 27.34 -17.79 3.98
CA GLU A 233 26.32 -18.73 3.49
C GLU A 233 25.95 -19.83 4.51
N ALA A 234 26.87 -20.15 5.43
CA ALA A 234 26.70 -21.26 6.35
C ALA A 234 27.36 -21.01 7.72
N VAL A 235 26.83 -21.66 8.74
CA VAL A 235 27.36 -21.67 10.11
C VAL A 235 27.76 -23.09 10.47
N VAL A 236 28.96 -23.27 11.01
CA VAL A 236 29.42 -24.55 11.58
C VAL A 236 29.22 -24.50 13.09
N CYS A 237 28.51 -25.51 13.60
CA CYS A 237 28.22 -25.67 15.02
C CYS A 237 28.79 -26.99 15.54
N ASN A 238 29.21 -27.04 16.79
CA ASN A 238 29.60 -28.28 17.47
C ASN A 238 28.54 -28.67 18.49
N ASP A 239 28.24 -29.97 18.60
CA ASP A 239 27.48 -30.50 19.72
C ASP A 239 28.36 -30.72 20.96
N GLU A 240 27.75 -31.12 22.08
CA GLU A 240 28.44 -31.42 23.34
C GLU A 240 29.49 -32.56 23.22
N SER A 241 29.38 -33.42 22.20
CA SER A 241 30.35 -34.48 21.92
C SER A 241 31.54 -34.04 21.09
N GLY A 242 31.53 -32.78 20.62
CA GLY A 242 32.55 -32.20 19.74
C GLY A 242 32.34 -32.52 18.25
N SER A 243 31.20 -33.10 17.89
CA SER A 243 30.85 -33.38 16.49
C SER A 243 30.38 -32.10 15.79
N SER A 244 30.92 -31.81 14.61
CA SER A 244 30.57 -30.62 13.83
C SER A 244 29.37 -30.87 12.90
N THR A 245 28.41 -29.93 12.90
CA THR A 245 27.27 -29.87 11.99
C THR A 245 27.24 -28.52 11.29
N THR A 246 27.00 -28.52 9.98
CA THR A 246 26.89 -27.29 9.18
C THR A 246 25.42 -26.97 8.93
N LEU A 247 25.00 -25.76 9.26
CA LEU A 247 23.65 -25.25 9.05
C LEU A 247 23.68 -24.12 8.01
N ALA A 248 22.70 -24.09 7.11
CA ALA A 248 22.54 -22.98 6.17
C ALA A 248 22.13 -21.72 6.94
N ARG A 249 22.74 -20.58 6.61
CA ARG A 249 22.46 -19.32 7.32
C ARG A 249 21.02 -18.85 7.14
N GLU A 250 20.48 -19.03 5.93
CA GLU A 250 19.09 -18.70 5.61
C GLU A 250 18.10 -19.55 6.42
N TRP A 251 18.39 -20.84 6.61
CA TRP A 251 17.58 -21.73 7.44
C TRP A 251 17.57 -21.27 8.92
N LEU A 252 18.72 -20.90 9.47
CA LEU A 252 18.84 -20.36 10.83
C LEU A 252 18.00 -19.09 11.02
N ILE A 253 18.03 -18.18 10.04
CA ILE A 253 17.24 -16.94 10.05
C ILE A 253 15.74 -17.27 9.97
N SER A 254 15.35 -18.18 9.07
CA SER A 254 13.95 -18.57 8.87
C SER A 254 13.35 -19.26 10.09
N ALA A 255 14.10 -20.15 10.75
CA ALA A 255 13.66 -20.84 11.97
C ALA A 255 13.39 -19.88 13.15
N LEU A 256 14.00 -18.70 13.15
CA LEU A 256 13.83 -17.69 14.20
C LEU A 256 12.68 -16.72 13.92
N GLU A 257 12.35 -16.49 12.65
CA GLU A 257 11.21 -15.64 12.26
C GLU A 257 9.86 -16.34 12.46
N PHE A 258 9.85 -17.68 12.51
CA PHE A 258 8.66 -18.49 12.77
C PHE A 258 8.94 -19.56 13.84
N PRO A 259 8.95 -19.22 15.13
CA PRO A 259 9.47 -20.12 16.17
C PRO A 259 8.66 -21.40 16.43
N PHE A 260 7.46 -21.58 15.88
CA PHE A 260 6.67 -22.80 16.06
C PHE A 260 5.76 -23.05 14.85
N ALA A 261 5.96 -24.21 14.22
CA ALA A 261 4.94 -24.95 13.49
C ALA A 261 4.55 -26.18 14.33
#